data_AF-A0AAW8JB92-F1
#
_entry.id   AF-A0AAW8JB92-F1
#
_cell.length_a   1.000
_cell.length_b   1.000
_cell.length_c   1.000
_cell.angle_alpha   90.00
_cell.angle_beta   90.00
_cell.angle_gamma   90.00
#
_symmetry.space_group_name_H-M   'P 1'
#
loop_
_entity.id
_entity.type
_entity.pdbx_description
1 polymer ?
#
loop_
_entity_poly.entity_id
_entity_poly.type
_entity_poly.pdbx_seq_one_letter_code
_entity_poly.pdbx_strand_id
1 'polypeptide(L)'
;MNGLLFALSVIVIGYIYQNRNLVTKYSTSEIPAHHLYYKSAITGFIFFSIGFIFTFFILFKFSLIEYHKDVNVIENISFFPDLKILWALSFFSSLVICLLFVWLKNYILLRGIDRVNNINKIYALTLTTPLDKLLNDSAFLSEDDFKNKIVMLSMDDKKVYVGTVYPDRKIFERFLYGQTEFIFCPMYSGYRQKETMELVITTDYLKDQQIDHLKYQVILNRKNIVSATKVDLDTLFDFMERDVFLNKLHYLSNKKLPVMVIMKNKNIYIGHLADNISNYSTLNDVSHIGLKLAYQCIYERDQIKIAQYYDFSASKDLYTHLSLREVESIWFRTKPEDIWLQGKSVSAEMLFKIFEHRLVDHRELVIDNETVMTVVDE
;
A
#
# COMPACT_ATOMS: atom_id res chain seq x y z
N MET A 1 -14.11 48.91 -27.81
CA MET A 1 -13.10 48.25 -26.94
C MET A 1 -12.77 46.91 -27.59
N ASN A 2 -11.49 46.59 -27.82
CA ASN A 2 -11.13 45.33 -28.47
C ASN A 2 -11.51 44.17 -27.54
N GLY A 3 -12.45 43.30 -27.94
CA GLY A 3 -12.89 42.15 -27.14
C GLY A 3 -11.73 41.25 -26.66
N LEU A 4 -10.61 41.30 -27.38
CA LEU A 4 -9.36 40.63 -27.02
C LEU A 4 -8.76 41.11 -25.70
N LEU A 5 -8.78 42.42 -25.40
CA LEU A 5 -8.27 42.96 -24.13
C LEU A 5 -9.13 42.50 -22.94
N PHE A 6 -10.45 42.45 -23.13
CA PHE A 6 -11.36 41.94 -22.13
C PHE A 6 -11.10 40.47 -21.82
N ALA A 7 -11.01 39.63 -22.87
CA ALA A 7 -10.71 38.22 -22.72
C ALA A 7 -9.37 37.99 -22.01
N LEU A 8 -8.34 38.77 -22.37
CA LEU A 8 -7.02 38.67 -21.75
C LEU A 8 -7.05 39.06 -20.27
N SER A 9 -7.73 40.14 -19.91
CA SER A 9 -7.91 40.54 -18.50
C SER A 9 -8.59 39.46 -17.66
N VAL A 10 -9.64 38.85 -18.19
CA VAL A 10 -10.35 37.76 -17.53
C VAL A 10 -9.42 36.56 -17.32
N ILE A 11 -8.70 36.14 -18.37
CA ILE A 11 -7.76 35.01 -18.26
C ILE A 11 -6.64 35.29 -17.26
N VAL A 12 -6.08 36.50 -17.25
CA VAL A 12 -5.00 36.89 -16.32
C VAL A 12 -5.47 36.82 -14.87
N ILE A 13 -6.66 37.34 -14.55
CA ILE A 13 -7.21 37.27 -13.18
C ILE A 13 -7.40 35.81 -12.76
N GLY A 14 -7.99 34.99 -13.62
CA GLY A 14 -8.21 33.57 -13.34
C GLY A 14 -6.91 32.78 -13.17
N TYR A 15 -5.90 33.09 -13.99
CA TYR A 15 -4.57 32.49 -13.88
C TYR A 15 -3.89 32.84 -12.55
N ILE A 16 -3.95 34.11 -12.13
CA ILE A 16 -3.44 34.55 -10.83
C ILE A 16 -4.11 33.79 -9.69
N TYR A 17 -5.45 33.65 -9.73
CA TYR A 17 -6.19 32.88 -8.75
C TYR A 17 -5.68 31.44 -8.66
N GLN A 18 -5.59 30.75 -9.79
CA GLN A 18 -5.20 29.33 -9.85
C GLN A 18 -3.77 29.09 -9.35
N ASN A 19 -2.82 29.96 -9.72
CA ASN A 19 -1.41 29.81 -9.38
C ASN A 19 -1.11 30.21 -7.91
N ARG A 20 -1.86 31.16 -7.33
CA ARG A 20 -1.63 31.66 -5.97
C ARG A 20 -2.41 30.91 -4.89
N ASN A 21 -3.55 30.33 -5.21
CA ASN A 21 -4.31 29.50 -4.28
C ASN A 21 -3.70 28.09 -4.22
N LEU A 22 -3.23 27.69 -3.04
CA LEU A 22 -2.47 26.45 -2.85
C LEU A 22 -3.28 25.22 -3.28
N VAL A 23 -4.54 25.12 -2.85
CA VAL A 23 -5.41 23.97 -3.16
C VAL A 23 -5.57 23.80 -4.66
N THR A 24 -5.83 24.90 -5.38
CA THR A 24 -6.03 24.83 -6.83
C THR A 24 -4.74 24.59 -7.57
N LYS A 25 -3.61 25.10 -7.07
CA LYS A 25 -2.29 24.89 -7.65
C LYS A 25 -1.94 23.41 -7.73
N TYR A 26 -2.24 22.64 -6.68
CA TYR A 26 -2.02 21.18 -6.66
C TYR A 26 -2.95 20.42 -7.60
N SER A 27 -4.20 20.86 -7.74
CA SER A 27 -5.15 20.23 -8.66
C SER A 27 -4.92 20.58 -10.13
N THR A 28 -4.17 21.64 -10.46
CA THR A 28 -4.04 22.13 -11.85
C THR A 28 -2.87 21.53 -12.63
N SER A 29 -1.89 20.89 -11.97
CA SER A 29 -0.76 20.24 -12.65
C SER A 29 -1.17 19.03 -13.50
N GLU A 30 -2.30 18.38 -13.17
CA GLU A 30 -2.79 17.19 -13.87
C GLU A 30 -3.75 17.52 -15.04
N ILE A 31 -4.19 18.77 -15.15
CA ILE A 31 -5.21 19.19 -16.12
C ILE A 31 -4.54 19.57 -17.45
N PRO A 32 -5.04 19.10 -18.61
CA PRO A 32 -4.54 19.53 -19.91
C PRO A 32 -4.60 21.06 -20.09
N ALA A 33 -3.61 21.64 -20.76
CA ALA A 33 -3.46 23.09 -20.90
C ALA A 33 -4.73 23.80 -21.40
N HIS A 34 -5.46 23.21 -22.36
CA HIS A 34 -6.70 23.78 -22.89
C HIS A 34 -7.83 23.86 -21.84
N HIS A 35 -7.97 22.83 -21.00
CA HIS A 35 -8.93 22.83 -19.90
C HIS A 35 -8.51 23.83 -18.80
N LEU A 36 -7.21 24.01 -18.59
CA LEU A 36 -6.70 25.02 -17.68
C LEU A 36 -7.13 26.42 -18.11
N TYR A 37 -6.94 26.79 -19.38
CA TYR A 37 -7.37 28.07 -19.93
C TYR A 37 -8.88 28.30 -19.74
N TYR A 38 -9.71 27.30 -20.03
CA TYR A 38 -11.16 27.41 -19.85
C TYR A 38 -11.54 27.62 -18.38
N LYS A 39 -10.92 26.87 -17.47
CA LYS A 39 -11.12 27.02 -16.02
C LYS A 39 -10.65 28.40 -15.56
N SER A 40 -9.52 28.91 -16.06
CA SER A 40 -9.02 30.25 -15.74
C SER A 40 -10.03 31.30 -16.22
N ALA A 41 -10.53 31.18 -17.44
CA ALA A 41 -11.51 32.11 -18.01
C ALA A 41 -12.80 32.17 -17.16
N ILE A 42 -13.37 31.03 -16.76
CA ILE A 42 -14.55 31.00 -15.89
C ILE A 42 -14.26 31.68 -14.55
N THR A 43 -13.17 31.29 -13.87
CA THR A 43 -12.84 31.88 -12.56
C THR A 43 -12.57 33.37 -12.65
N GLY A 44 -11.88 33.80 -13.70
CA GLY A 44 -11.60 35.20 -13.96
C GLY A 44 -12.86 35.99 -14.26
N PHE A 45 -13.82 35.40 -14.98
CA PHE A 45 -15.09 36.06 -15.31
C PHE A 45 -15.94 36.31 -14.07
N ILE A 46 -15.95 35.36 -13.13
CA ILE A 46 -16.62 35.52 -11.84
C ILE A 46 -16.00 36.67 -11.05
N PHE A 47 -14.68 36.69 -10.88
CA PHE A 47 -14.00 37.79 -10.18
C PHE A 47 -14.17 39.14 -10.89
N PHE A 48 -14.10 39.15 -12.23
CA PHE A 48 -14.33 40.34 -13.03
C PHE A 48 -15.74 40.90 -12.83
N SER A 49 -16.76 40.02 -12.81
CA SER A 49 -18.15 40.43 -12.59
C SER A 49 -18.35 41.02 -11.19
N ILE A 50 -17.75 40.41 -10.17
CA ILE A 50 -17.80 40.93 -8.79
C ILE A 50 -17.10 42.28 -8.69
N GLY A 51 -15.90 42.43 -9.26
CA GLY A 51 -15.18 43.70 -9.25
C GLY A 51 -15.88 44.77 -10.08
N PHE A 52 -16.55 44.41 -11.17
CA PHE A 52 -17.39 45.33 -11.96
C PHE A 52 -18.54 45.90 -11.12
N ILE A 53 -19.30 45.04 -10.42
CA ILE A 53 -20.38 45.46 -9.51
C ILE A 53 -19.83 46.38 -8.40
N PHE A 54 -18.67 46.02 -7.83
CA PHE A 54 -18.02 46.81 -6.79
C PHE A 54 -17.58 48.19 -7.30
N THR A 55 -16.96 48.25 -8.48
CA THR A 55 -16.59 49.50 -9.15
C THR A 55 -17.81 50.36 -9.43
N PHE A 56 -18.90 49.77 -9.92
CA PHE A 56 -20.15 50.50 -10.15
C PHE A 56 -20.70 51.13 -8.86
N PHE A 57 -20.69 50.38 -7.75
CA PHE A 57 -21.12 50.88 -6.45
C PHE A 57 -20.25 52.04 -5.94
N ILE A 58 -18.92 51.95 -6.13
CA ILE A 58 -17.98 53.03 -5.79
C ILE A 58 -18.29 54.28 -6.62
N LEU A 59 -18.40 54.13 -7.94
CA LEU A 59 -18.63 55.27 -8.83
C LEU A 59 -19.97 55.97 -8.54
N PHE A 60 -21.01 55.19 -8.24
CA PHE A 60 -22.30 55.72 -7.80
C PHE A 60 -22.18 56.49 -6.47
N LYS A 61 -21.47 55.93 -5.48
CA LYS A 61 -21.29 56.57 -4.17
C LYS A 61 -20.51 57.89 -4.23
N PHE A 62 -19.52 57.99 -5.12
CA PHE A 62 -18.74 59.21 -5.33
C PHE A 62 -19.41 60.21 -6.29
N SER A 63 -20.67 59.97 -6.69
CA SER A 63 -21.40 60.81 -7.65
C SER A 63 -20.69 60.99 -8.99
N LEU A 64 -19.77 60.10 -9.35
CA LEU A 64 -19.11 60.09 -10.67
C LEU A 64 -20.03 59.53 -11.76
N ILE A 65 -21.16 58.96 -11.36
CA ILE A 65 -22.27 58.53 -12.19
C ILE A 65 -23.50 59.27 -11.68
N GLU A 66 -24.03 60.19 -12.49
CA GLU A 66 -25.30 60.84 -12.23
C GLU A 66 -26.42 60.00 -12.85
N TYR A 67 -27.35 59.52 -12.02
CA TYR A 67 -28.53 58.81 -12.50
C TYR A 67 -29.68 59.81 -12.66
N HIS A 68 -30.04 60.13 -13.90
CA HIS A 68 -31.18 61.00 -14.17
C HIS A 68 -32.46 60.17 -14.18
N LYS A 69 -33.34 60.44 -13.21
CA LYS A 69 -34.64 59.75 -13.07
C LYS A 69 -35.61 60.02 -14.23
N ASP A 70 -35.39 61.10 -14.95
CA ASP A 70 -36.28 61.61 -16.00
C ASP A 70 -36.01 60.97 -17.37
N VAL A 71 -35.01 60.08 -17.43
CA VAL A 71 -34.42 59.55 -18.66
C VAL A 71 -34.43 58.02 -18.61
N ASN A 72 -34.66 57.36 -19.76
CA ASN A 72 -34.69 55.90 -19.82
C ASN A 72 -33.32 55.29 -19.49
N VAL A 73 -33.29 54.03 -19.04
CA VAL A 73 -32.05 53.34 -18.66
C VAL A 73 -31.00 53.34 -19.77
N ILE A 74 -31.43 53.25 -21.04
CA ILE A 74 -30.54 53.25 -22.22
C ILE A 74 -29.91 54.63 -22.44
N GLU A 75 -30.68 55.70 -22.24
CA GLU A 75 -30.20 57.07 -22.39
C GLU A 75 -29.31 57.49 -21.20
N ASN A 76 -29.51 56.90 -20.02
CA ASN A 76 -28.56 57.04 -18.90
C ASN A 76 -27.17 56.44 -19.22
N ILE A 77 -27.04 55.55 -20.22
CA ILE A 77 -25.75 54.96 -20.61
C ILE A 77 -24.79 55.99 -21.18
N SER A 78 -25.29 57.03 -21.86
CA SER A 78 -24.42 58.08 -22.44
C SER A 78 -23.75 58.96 -21.39
N PHE A 79 -24.24 58.97 -20.16
CA PHE A 79 -23.67 59.71 -19.04
C PHE A 79 -22.64 58.91 -18.26
N PHE A 80 -22.42 57.63 -18.61
CA PHE A 80 -21.36 56.85 -17.98
C PHE A 80 -19.97 57.33 -18.40
N PRO A 81 -18.98 57.21 -17.50
CA PRO A 81 -17.58 57.43 -17.87
C PRO A 81 -17.19 56.52 -19.05
N ASP A 82 -16.18 56.95 -19.82
CA ASP A 82 -15.66 56.19 -20.96
C ASP A 82 -15.51 54.71 -20.57
N LEU A 83 -16.08 53.82 -21.39
CA LEU A 83 -16.05 52.38 -21.20
C LEU A 83 -14.62 51.86 -20.97
N LYS A 84 -13.59 52.52 -21.52
CA LYS A 84 -12.18 52.21 -21.26
C LYS A 84 -11.78 52.43 -19.80
N ILE A 85 -12.21 53.55 -19.21
CA ILE A 85 -11.94 53.91 -17.81
C ILE A 85 -12.69 52.95 -16.88
N LEU A 86 -13.96 52.70 -17.17
CA LEU A 86 -14.78 51.76 -16.40
C LEU A 86 -14.15 50.36 -16.41
N TRP A 87 -13.76 49.87 -17.58
CA TRP A 87 -13.07 48.58 -17.72
C TRP A 87 -11.77 48.53 -16.92
N ALA A 88 -10.92 49.56 -17.01
CA ALA A 88 -9.64 49.59 -16.31
C ALA A 88 -9.85 49.55 -14.78
N LEU A 89 -10.77 50.36 -14.26
CA LEU A 89 -11.12 50.37 -12.84
C LEU A 89 -11.70 49.03 -12.38
N SER A 90 -12.57 48.40 -13.18
CA SER A 90 -13.10 47.06 -12.89
C SER A 90 -12.02 45.98 -12.92
N PHE A 91 -11.04 46.07 -13.81
CA PHE A 91 -9.91 45.14 -13.84
C PHE A 91 -9.08 45.25 -12.55
N PHE A 92 -8.69 46.46 -12.14
CA PHE A 92 -7.91 46.65 -10.92
C PHE A 92 -8.67 46.28 -9.65
N SER A 93 -9.96 46.63 -9.55
CA SER A 93 -10.79 46.24 -8.40
C SER A 93 -10.91 44.71 -8.30
N SER A 94 -11.14 44.04 -9.43
CA SER A 94 -11.20 42.57 -9.50
C SER A 94 -9.88 41.92 -9.11
N LEU A 95 -8.75 42.50 -9.52
CA LEU A 95 -7.41 42.00 -9.16
C LEU A 95 -7.18 42.10 -7.64
N VAL A 96 -7.52 43.23 -7.04
CA VAL A 96 -7.42 43.42 -5.57
C VAL A 96 -8.33 42.43 -4.84
N ILE A 97 -9.59 42.29 -5.25
CA ILE A 97 -10.54 41.34 -4.66
C ILE A 97 -10.02 39.91 -4.79
N CYS A 98 -9.51 39.53 -5.95
CA CYS A 98 -8.92 38.21 -6.19
C CYS A 98 -7.73 37.94 -5.25
N LEU A 99 -6.79 38.89 -5.12
CA LEU A 99 -5.64 38.74 -4.24
C LEU A 99 -6.04 38.64 -2.76
N LEU A 100 -6.98 39.49 -2.31
CA LEU A 100 -7.51 39.44 -0.94
C LEU A 100 -8.21 38.11 -0.66
N PHE A 101 -9.02 37.62 -1.61
CA PHE A 101 -9.71 36.35 -1.46
C PHE A 101 -8.73 35.17 -1.39
N VAL A 102 -7.72 35.14 -2.26
CA VAL A 102 -6.67 34.11 -2.22
C VAL A 102 -5.88 34.18 -0.92
N TRP A 103 -5.52 35.38 -0.48
CA TRP A 103 -4.82 35.59 0.79
C TRP A 103 -5.65 35.08 1.97
N LEU A 104 -6.93 35.47 2.06
CA LEU A 104 -7.84 35.06 3.12
C LEU A 104 -8.06 33.54 3.12
N LYS A 105 -8.30 32.94 1.95
CA LYS A 105 -8.49 31.50 1.81
C LYS A 105 -7.25 30.72 2.22
N ASN A 106 -6.07 31.13 1.76
CA ASN A 106 -4.80 30.52 2.17
C ASN A 106 -4.55 30.73 3.67
N TYR A 107 -4.88 31.90 4.23
CA TYR A 107 -4.74 32.17 5.66
C TYR A 107 -5.65 31.27 6.51
N ILE A 108 -6.92 31.11 6.13
CA ILE A 108 -7.86 30.21 6.81
C ILE A 108 -7.40 28.75 6.71
N LEU A 109 -6.99 28.30 5.52
CA LEU A 109 -6.53 26.93 5.29
C LEU A 109 -5.27 26.59 6.07
N LEU A 110 -4.34 27.54 6.18
CA LEU A 110 -3.06 27.38 6.86
C LEU A 110 -3.11 27.76 8.35
N ARG A 111 -4.29 28.09 8.88
CA ARG A 111 -4.44 28.48 10.29
C ARG A 111 -4.07 27.30 11.18
N GLY A 112 -3.01 27.48 11.98
CA GLY A 112 -2.50 26.44 12.89
C GLY A 112 -1.51 25.44 12.26
N ILE A 113 -1.08 25.66 11.02
CA ILE A 113 -0.06 24.83 10.36
C ILE A 113 1.20 25.67 10.16
N ASP A 114 2.28 25.33 10.87
CA ASP A 114 3.59 25.95 10.64
C ASP A 114 4.09 25.65 9.22
N ARG A 115 4.16 26.71 8.41
CA ARG A 115 4.48 26.62 6.98
C ARG A 115 5.87 26.05 6.68
N VAL A 116 6.79 26.11 7.64
CA VAL A 116 8.18 25.65 7.47
C VAL A 116 8.33 24.18 7.89
N ASN A 117 7.68 23.78 8.97
CA ASN A 117 7.82 22.44 9.54
C ASN A 117 6.79 21.44 9.00
N ASN A 118 5.61 21.92 8.58
CA ASN A 118 4.46 21.08 8.23
C ASN A 118 4.03 21.21 6.77
N ILE A 119 4.98 21.51 5.87
CA ILE A 119 4.74 21.56 4.42
C ILE A 119 3.98 20.31 3.97
N ASN A 120 4.44 19.12 4.38
CA ASN A 120 3.82 17.84 4.03
C ASN A 120 2.36 17.70 4.52
N LYS A 121 2.02 18.30 5.66
CA LYS A 121 0.64 18.32 6.18
C LYS A 121 -0.26 19.20 5.33
N ILE A 122 0.27 20.33 4.85
CA ILE A 122 -0.42 21.20 3.87
C ILE A 122 -0.64 20.43 2.57
N TYR A 123 0.37 19.70 2.10
CA TYR A 123 0.26 18.84 0.92
C TYR A 123 -0.79 17.74 1.11
N ALA A 124 -0.72 16.96 2.19
CA ALA A 124 -1.67 15.90 2.50
C ALA A 124 -3.15 16.36 2.48
N LEU A 125 -3.41 17.57 2.95
CA LEU A 125 -4.74 18.21 2.92
C LEU A 125 -5.19 18.62 1.52
N THR A 126 -4.26 18.77 0.58
CA THR A 126 -4.51 19.22 -0.80
C THR A 126 -4.44 18.10 -1.84
N LEU A 127 -3.96 16.92 -1.47
CA LEU A 127 -3.90 15.76 -2.37
C LEU A 127 -5.31 15.23 -2.65
N THR A 128 -5.71 15.31 -3.91
CA THR A 128 -7.02 14.82 -4.37
C THR A 128 -6.98 13.37 -4.85
N THR A 129 -5.81 12.87 -5.24
CA THR A 129 -5.68 11.50 -5.75
C THR A 129 -5.41 10.51 -4.60
N PRO A 130 -6.03 9.33 -4.61
CA PRO A 130 -5.80 8.32 -3.58
C PRO A 130 -4.37 7.77 -3.61
N LEU A 131 -3.75 7.72 -4.79
CA LEU A 131 -2.37 7.27 -4.96
C LEU A 131 -1.39 8.24 -4.27
N ASP A 132 -1.52 9.55 -4.52
CA ASP A 132 -0.61 10.51 -3.90
C ASP A 132 -0.78 10.53 -2.38
N LYS A 133 -2.03 10.39 -1.91
CA LYS A 133 -2.31 10.28 -0.48
C LYS A 133 -1.60 9.05 0.11
N LEU A 134 -1.71 7.89 -0.55
CA LEU A 134 -1.02 6.67 -0.12
C LEU A 134 0.51 6.83 -0.09
N LEU A 135 1.10 7.45 -1.12
CA LEU A 135 2.54 7.72 -1.19
C LEU A 135 2.99 8.71 -0.10
N ASN A 136 2.17 9.73 0.18
CA ASN A 136 2.43 10.69 1.25
C ASN A 136 2.38 10.05 2.63
N ASP A 137 1.36 9.23 2.86
CA ASP A 137 1.18 8.52 4.12
C ASP A 137 2.37 7.56 4.33
N SER A 138 2.76 6.82 3.29
CA SER A 138 3.96 5.96 3.32
C SER A 138 5.25 6.73 3.67
N ALA A 139 5.43 7.92 3.10
CA ALA A 139 6.62 8.73 3.32
C ALA A 139 6.65 9.42 4.70
N PHE A 140 5.53 9.95 5.17
CA PHE A 140 5.51 10.96 6.24
C PHE A 140 4.65 10.63 7.46
N LEU A 141 4.02 9.45 7.55
CA LEU A 141 3.43 9.00 8.82
C LEU A 141 4.48 8.98 9.95
N SER A 142 4.06 9.05 11.20
CA SER A 142 4.95 8.98 12.37
C SER A 142 5.71 7.65 12.42
N GLU A 143 6.88 7.63 13.07
CA GLU A 143 7.69 6.42 13.21
C GLU A 143 6.98 5.31 14.00
N ASP A 144 6.15 5.69 14.97
CA ASP A 144 5.33 4.77 15.77
C ASP A 144 4.34 3.94 14.93
N ASP A 145 4.03 4.42 13.72
CA ASP A 145 3.07 3.83 12.78
C ASP A 145 3.78 3.15 11.59
N PHE A 146 4.97 2.56 11.79
CA PHE A 146 5.74 1.94 10.72
C PHE A 146 4.93 0.92 9.90
N LYS A 147 4.09 0.09 10.54
CA LYS A 147 3.18 -0.85 9.84
C LYS A 147 2.30 -0.13 8.82
N ASN A 148 1.88 1.10 9.14
CA ASN A 148 1.00 1.88 8.30
C ASN A 148 1.70 2.56 7.11
N LYS A 149 3.04 2.55 7.09
CA LYS A 149 3.86 3.09 6.00
C LYS A 149 4.07 2.13 4.85
N ILE A 150 3.87 0.84 5.07
CA ILE A 150 4.25 -0.18 4.08
C ILE A 150 3.18 -0.26 3.00
N VAL A 151 3.64 -0.12 1.76
CA VAL A 151 2.80 -0.14 0.58
C VAL A 151 3.33 -1.15 -0.43
N MET A 152 2.42 -1.74 -1.18
CA MET A 152 2.71 -2.59 -2.33
C MET A 152 2.35 -1.84 -3.59
N LEU A 153 3.33 -1.65 -4.46
CA LEU A 153 3.21 -1.00 -5.75
C LEU A 153 3.32 -2.06 -6.85
N SER A 154 2.29 -2.21 -7.68
CA SER A 154 2.34 -3.02 -8.90
C SER A 154 2.57 -2.10 -10.10
N MET A 155 3.64 -2.35 -10.84
CA MET A 155 4.08 -1.57 -11.99
C MET A 155 3.50 -2.10 -13.30
N ASP A 156 3.57 -1.29 -14.36
CA ASP A 156 3.13 -1.60 -15.72
C ASP A 156 3.92 -2.74 -16.38
N ASP A 157 5.20 -2.85 -16.05
CA ASP A 157 6.09 -3.95 -16.43
C ASP A 157 5.89 -5.24 -15.61
N LYS A 158 4.82 -5.29 -14.80
CA LYS A 158 4.44 -6.37 -13.88
C LYS A 158 5.37 -6.57 -12.70
N LYS A 159 6.39 -5.74 -12.50
CA LYS A 159 7.17 -5.78 -11.27
C LYS A 159 6.31 -5.33 -10.10
N VAL A 160 6.58 -5.92 -8.95
CA VAL A 160 5.93 -5.56 -7.70
C VAL A 160 7.00 -5.22 -6.68
N TYR A 161 6.78 -4.11 -5.99
CA TYR A 161 7.63 -3.64 -4.91
C TYR A 161 6.81 -3.51 -3.63
N VAL A 162 7.31 -4.04 -2.53
CA VAL A 162 6.72 -3.92 -1.20
C VAL A 162 7.72 -3.20 -0.31
N GLY A 163 7.33 -2.10 0.31
CA GLY A 163 8.23 -1.29 1.12
C GLY A 163 7.68 0.10 1.43
N THR A 164 8.56 1.06 1.66
CA THR A 164 8.20 2.43 2.05
C THR A 164 8.70 3.45 1.04
N VAL A 165 8.00 4.57 0.94
CA VAL A 165 8.45 5.73 0.17
C VAL A 165 9.48 6.51 0.98
N TYR A 166 10.59 6.91 0.37
CA TYR A 166 11.60 7.71 1.05
C TYR A 166 11.06 9.12 1.38
N PRO A 167 11.26 9.63 2.61
CA PRO A 167 10.70 10.89 3.09
C PRO A 167 11.41 12.13 2.50
N ASP A 168 11.36 12.30 1.18
CA ASP A 168 11.88 13.49 0.52
C ASP A 168 10.87 14.65 0.59
N ARG A 169 11.19 15.68 1.38
CA ARG A 169 10.34 16.87 1.58
C ARG A 169 9.95 17.59 0.28
N LYS A 170 10.65 17.36 -0.84
CA LYS A 170 10.38 17.98 -2.14
C LYS A 170 9.70 17.05 -3.14
N ILE A 171 9.40 15.80 -2.78
CA ILE A 171 8.77 14.82 -3.68
C ILE A 171 7.51 15.37 -4.36
N PHE A 172 6.63 16.01 -3.58
CA PHE A 172 5.37 16.54 -4.09
C PHE A 172 5.52 17.87 -4.82
N GLU A 173 6.52 18.68 -4.48
CA GLU A 173 6.90 19.83 -5.30
C GLU A 173 7.36 19.38 -6.68
N ARG A 174 8.12 18.30 -6.77
CA ARG A 174 8.52 17.72 -8.05
C ARG A 174 7.31 17.22 -8.85
N PHE A 175 6.36 16.56 -8.19
CA PHE A 175 5.12 16.10 -8.80
C PHE A 175 4.29 17.24 -9.41
N LEU A 176 4.25 18.40 -8.74
CA LEU A 176 3.62 19.59 -9.29
C LEU A 176 4.24 20.09 -10.60
N TYR A 177 5.57 20.06 -10.68
CA TYR A 177 6.30 20.52 -11.86
C TYR A 177 6.38 19.46 -12.96
N GLY A 178 5.56 18.41 -12.87
CA GLY A 178 5.41 17.38 -13.90
C GLY A 178 6.44 16.26 -13.83
N GLN A 179 7.35 16.29 -12.85
CA GLN A 179 8.24 15.17 -12.57
C GLN A 179 7.45 14.07 -11.87
N THR A 180 7.70 12.82 -12.19
CA THR A 180 6.95 11.70 -11.61
C THR A 180 7.83 10.69 -10.90
N GLU A 181 9.11 11.02 -10.75
CA GLU A 181 10.11 10.16 -10.14
C GLU A 181 10.15 10.34 -8.63
N PHE A 182 10.24 9.23 -7.93
CA PHE A 182 10.42 9.20 -6.48
C PHE A 182 11.28 8.02 -6.06
N ILE A 183 11.83 8.10 -4.85
CA ILE A 183 12.68 7.06 -4.28
C ILE A 183 11.81 6.14 -3.42
N PHE A 184 11.91 4.84 -3.67
CA PHE A 184 11.26 3.78 -2.95
C PHE A 184 12.30 2.90 -2.26
N CYS A 185 12.05 2.54 -1.01
CA CYS A 185 12.89 1.67 -0.20
C CYS A 185 12.21 0.29 -0.13
N PRO A 186 12.53 -0.65 -1.05
CA PRO A 186 11.91 -1.96 -1.05
C PRO A 186 12.39 -2.82 0.13
N MET A 187 11.44 -3.49 0.76
CA MET A 187 11.67 -4.61 1.67
C MET A 187 11.64 -5.92 0.88
N TYR A 188 10.72 -6.02 -0.08
CA TYR A 188 10.62 -7.15 -1.01
C TYR A 188 10.40 -6.65 -2.44
N SER A 189 10.86 -7.43 -3.42
CA SER A 189 10.49 -7.25 -4.81
C SER A 189 10.21 -8.58 -5.51
N GLY A 190 9.42 -8.49 -6.56
CA GLY A 190 8.93 -9.64 -7.30
C GLY A 190 8.22 -9.23 -8.58
N TYR A 191 7.39 -10.12 -9.09
CA TYR A 191 6.57 -9.86 -10.26
C TYR A 191 5.21 -10.55 -10.16
N ARG A 192 4.24 -10.07 -10.95
CA ARG A 192 2.96 -10.76 -11.16
C ARG A 192 3.05 -11.69 -12.36
N GLN A 193 2.68 -12.94 -12.18
CA GLN A 193 2.63 -13.90 -13.29
C GLN A 193 1.54 -13.48 -14.28
N LYS A 194 1.81 -13.61 -15.59
CA LYS A 194 0.94 -13.08 -16.65
C LYS A 194 -0.46 -13.70 -16.66
N GLU A 195 -0.55 -14.98 -16.35
CA GLU A 195 -1.77 -15.78 -16.53
C GLU A 195 -2.60 -15.83 -15.24
N THR A 196 -1.94 -16.04 -14.09
CA THR A 196 -2.61 -16.18 -12.79
C THR A 196 -2.73 -14.86 -12.02
N MET A 197 -1.95 -13.82 -12.41
CA MET A 197 -1.80 -12.56 -11.67
C MET A 197 -1.27 -12.71 -10.23
N GLU A 198 -0.80 -13.92 -9.88
CA GLU A 198 -0.22 -14.24 -8.58
C GLU A 198 1.10 -13.51 -8.39
N LEU A 199 1.34 -13.09 -7.15
CA LEU A 199 2.56 -12.41 -6.74
C LEU A 199 3.64 -13.46 -6.49
N VAL A 200 4.75 -13.36 -7.22
CA VAL A 200 5.96 -14.17 -6.98
C VAL A 200 7.03 -13.25 -6.43
N ILE A 201 7.38 -13.42 -5.15
CA ILE A 201 8.47 -12.67 -4.51
C ILE A 201 9.80 -13.35 -4.86
N THR A 202 10.69 -12.61 -5.51
CA THR A 202 11.99 -13.12 -5.95
C THR A 202 13.15 -12.63 -5.10
N THR A 203 12.97 -11.47 -4.45
CA THR A 203 14.05 -10.80 -3.74
C THR A 203 13.56 -10.29 -2.39
N ASP A 204 14.29 -10.68 -1.36
CA ASP A 204 14.10 -10.25 0.01
C ASP A 204 15.31 -9.41 0.41
N TYR A 205 15.10 -8.10 0.51
CA TYR A 205 16.13 -7.14 0.86
C TYR A 205 16.40 -7.07 2.36
N LEU A 206 15.54 -7.70 3.18
CA LEU A 206 15.72 -7.75 4.63
C LEU A 206 16.72 -8.82 5.05
N LYS A 207 17.00 -9.85 4.23
CA LYS A 207 17.94 -10.92 4.58
C LYS A 207 19.36 -10.43 4.90
N ASP A 208 19.77 -9.28 4.37
CA ASP A 208 21.05 -8.64 4.69
C ASP A 208 20.97 -7.75 5.96
N GLN A 209 20.43 -8.29 7.06
CA GLN A 209 20.04 -7.59 8.31
C GLN A 209 21.15 -6.77 9.03
N GLN A 210 22.35 -6.62 8.48
CA GLN A 210 23.42 -5.85 9.10
C GLN A 210 23.59 -4.43 8.58
N ILE A 211 22.86 -4.01 7.54
CA ILE A 211 23.09 -2.70 6.93
C ILE A 211 21.75 -2.01 6.71
N ASP A 212 21.51 -0.99 7.54
CA ASP A 212 20.64 0.18 7.33
C ASP A 212 19.52 0.00 6.28
N HIS A 213 18.25 -0.05 6.69
CA HIS A 213 17.08 -0.26 5.82
C HIS A 213 16.98 0.76 4.64
N LEU A 214 17.80 1.82 4.67
CA LEU A 214 17.97 2.81 3.61
C LEU A 214 18.98 2.42 2.52
N LYS A 215 19.67 1.28 2.64
CA LYS A 215 20.73 0.87 1.70
C LYS A 215 20.19 0.59 0.29
N TYR A 216 19.02 -0.04 0.21
CA TYR A 216 18.40 -0.38 -1.05
C TYR A 216 17.36 0.68 -1.40
N GLN A 217 17.67 1.47 -2.42
CA GLN A 217 16.81 2.54 -2.94
C GLN A 217 16.59 2.32 -4.42
N VAL A 218 15.34 2.39 -4.85
CA VAL A 218 14.94 2.26 -6.25
C VAL A 218 14.19 3.52 -6.66
N ILE A 219 14.56 4.07 -7.81
CA ILE A 219 13.82 5.20 -8.38
C ILE A 219 12.66 4.63 -9.18
N LEU A 220 11.44 4.97 -8.77
CA LEU A 220 10.20 4.55 -9.43
C LEU A 220 9.50 5.75 -10.07
N ASN A 221 8.72 5.48 -11.11
CA ASN A 221 7.92 6.48 -11.79
C ASN A 221 6.43 6.31 -11.45
N ARG A 222 5.80 7.36 -10.93
CA ARG A 222 4.37 7.40 -10.59
C ARG A 222 3.47 6.99 -11.74
N LYS A 223 3.81 7.34 -12.99
CA LYS A 223 3.00 7.03 -14.18
C LYS A 223 2.95 5.54 -14.50
N ASN A 224 3.96 4.79 -14.04
CA ASN A 224 4.08 3.36 -14.31
C ASN A 224 3.36 2.53 -13.23
N ILE A 225 2.81 3.15 -12.19
CA ILE A 225 2.07 2.44 -11.15
C ILE A 225 0.68 2.11 -11.69
N VAL A 226 0.39 0.82 -11.81
CA VAL A 226 -0.93 0.31 -12.21
C VAL A 226 -1.86 0.22 -11.01
N SER A 227 -1.34 -0.28 -9.90
CA SER A 227 -2.10 -0.36 -8.65
C SER A 227 -1.18 -0.18 -7.44
N ALA A 228 -1.75 0.39 -6.38
CA ALA A 228 -1.06 0.58 -5.12
C ALA A 228 -2.02 0.25 -3.99
N THR A 229 -1.53 -0.48 -2.98
CA THR A 229 -2.30 -0.80 -1.78
C THR A 229 -1.43 -0.69 -0.55
N LYS A 230 -2.05 -0.37 0.57
CA LYS A 230 -1.46 -0.58 1.88
C LYS A 230 -1.31 -2.08 2.12
N VAL A 231 -0.21 -2.47 2.75
CA VAL A 231 0.07 -3.87 3.05
C VAL A 231 -0.18 -4.11 4.53
N ASP A 232 -0.96 -5.15 4.81
CA ASP A 232 -0.97 -5.75 6.13
C ASP A 232 0.22 -6.72 6.23
N LEU A 233 1.15 -6.41 7.13
CA LEU A 233 2.36 -7.22 7.33
C LEU A 233 2.03 -8.64 7.75
N ASP A 234 1.00 -8.82 8.58
CA ASP A 234 0.66 -10.13 9.13
C ASP A 234 0.16 -11.03 7.99
N THR A 235 -0.72 -10.50 7.12
CA THR A 235 -1.14 -11.18 5.88
C THR A 235 0.03 -11.47 4.92
N LEU A 236 1.01 -10.56 4.81
CA LEU A 236 2.18 -10.75 3.94
C LEU A 236 3.09 -11.86 4.47
N PHE A 237 3.37 -11.88 5.77
CA PHE A 237 4.18 -12.92 6.39
C PHE A 237 3.50 -14.29 6.26
N ASP A 238 2.19 -14.36 6.53
CA ASP A 238 1.38 -15.56 6.29
C ASP A 238 1.53 -16.07 4.86
N PHE A 239 1.49 -15.18 3.86
CA PHE A 239 1.68 -15.54 2.47
C PHE A 239 3.08 -16.11 2.19
N MET A 240 4.13 -15.42 2.65
CA MET A 240 5.51 -15.86 2.44
C MET A 240 5.85 -17.18 3.14
N GLU A 241 5.34 -17.38 4.36
CA GLU A 241 5.60 -18.59 5.15
C GLU A 241 4.92 -19.82 4.55
N ARG A 242 3.73 -19.65 3.97
CA ARG A 242 3.02 -20.71 3.25
C ARG A 242 3.84 -21.23 2.07
N ASP A 243 4.43 -20.34 1.27
CA ASP A 243 5.29 -20.74 0.16
C ASP A 243 6.54 -21.49 0.62
N VAL A 244 7.15 -21.10 1.74
CA VAL A 244 8.32 -21.79 2.32
C VAL A 244 7.96 -23.21 2.78
N PHE A 245 6.80 -23.38 3.42
CA PHE A 245 6.33 -24.69 3.89
C PHE A 245 6.06 -25.65 2.72
N LEU A 246 5.37 -25.20 1.67
CA LEU A 246 5.14 -26.00 0.46
C LEU A 246 6.43 -26.42 -0.23
N ASN A 247 7.36 -25.47 -0.39
CA ASN A 247 8.65 -25.75 -1.01
C ASN A 247 9.43 -26.83 -0.23
N LYS A 248 9.36 -26.81 1.11
CA LYS A 248 9.95 -27.88 1.94
C LYS A 248 9.23 -29.22 1.76
N LEU A 249 7.90 -29.25 1.70
CA LEU A 249 7.16 -30.49 1.42
C LEU A 249 7.50 -31.09 0.04
N HIS A 250 7.59 -30.26 -1.00
CA HIS A 250 8.05 -30.69 -2.32
C HIS A 250 9.47 -31.25 -2.28
N TYR A 251 10.38 -30.61 -1.53
CA TYR A 251 11.74 -31.10 -1.35
C TYR A 251 11.77 -32.50 -0.71
N LEU A 252 10.97 -32.71 0.35
CA LEU A 252 10.89 -34.00 1.04
C LEU A 252 10.34 -35.12 0.13
N SER A 253 9.28 -34.83 -0.63
CA SER A 253 8.68 -35.77 -1.58
C SER A 253 9.67 -36.12 -2.70
N ASN A 254 10.28 -35.11 -3.35
CA ASN A 254 11.22 -35.34 -4.46
C ASN A 254 12.46 -36.13 -4.04
N LYS A 255 12.98 -35.88 -2.83
CA LYS A 255 14.14 -36.60 -2.29
C LYS A 255 13.76 -37.93 -1.64
N LYS A 256 12.47 -38.29 -1.61
CA LYS A 256 11.93 -39.46 -0.91
C LYS A 256 12.44 -39.56 0.52
N LEU A 257 12.56 -38.42 1.19
CA LEU A 257 13.06 -38.39 2.55
C LEU A 257 12.03 -39.03 3.49
N PRO A 258 12.49 -39.73 4.52
CA PRO A 258 11.63 -40.29 5.53
C PRO A 258 11.05 -39.18 6.40
N VAL A 259 9.75 -39.29 6.67
CA VAL A 259 8.93 -38.31 7.38
C VAL A 259 8.17 -39.00 8.51
N MET A 260 8.13 -38.35 9.65
CA MET A 260 7.31 -38.68 10.80
C MET A 260 6.22 -37.61 10.96
N VAL A 261 4.96 -38.02 10.93
CA VAL A 261 3.80 -37.15 11.10
C VAL A 261 3.12 -37.50 12.42
N ILE A 262 3.06 -36.52 13.31
CA ILE A 262 2.38 -36.62 14.61
C ILE A 262 1.00 -35.98 14.45
N MET A 263 -0.04 -36.72 14.81
CA MET A 263 -1.43 -36.27 14.75
C MET A 263 -1.94 -35.88 16.13
N LYS A 264 -2.90 -34.95 16.18
CA LYS A 264 -3.57 -34.49 17.42
C LYS A 264 -4.27 -35.61 18.19
N ASN A 265 -4.67 -36.69 17.50
CA ASN A 265 -5.26 -37.89 18.09
C ASN A 265 -4.22 -38.87 18.67
N LYS A 266 -2.95 -38.44 18.81
CA LYS A 266 -1.83 -39.20 19.36
C LYS A 266 -1.33 -40.36 18.49
N ASN A 267 -1.78 -40.44 17.25
CA ASN A 267 -1.20 -41.36 16.26
C ASN A 267 0.05 -40.74 15.63
N ILE A 268 1.09 -41.55 15.47
CA ILE A 268 2.32 -41.20 14.79
C ILE A 268 2.44 -42.09 13.56
N TYR A 269 2.60 -41.47 12.39
CA TYR A 269 2.78 -42.16 11.12
C TYR A 269 4.18 -41.89 10.61
N ILE A 270 4.92 -42.95 10.27
CA ILE A 270 6.28 -42.85 9.74
C ILE A 270 6.31 -43.49 8.36
N GLY A 271 6.88 -42.78 7.40
CA GLY A 271 6.93 -43.24 6.02
C GLY A 271 7.53 -42.21 5.07
N HIS A 272 7.19 -42.32 3.80
CA HIS A 272 7.63 -41.38 2.77
C HIS A 272 6.42 -40.62 2.22
N LEU A 273 6.58 -39.34 1.93
CA LEU A 273 5.53 -38.56 1.28
C LEU A 273 5.26 -39.14 -0.12
N ALA A 274 3.98 -39.35 -0.43
CA ALA A 274 3.57 -39.77 -1.76
C ALA A 274 3.70 -38.58 -2.75
N ASP A 275 3.87 -38.89 -4.04
CA ASP A 275 4.07 -37.87 -5.09
C ASP A 275 2.81 -37.03 -5.38
N ASN A 276 1.71 -37.24 -4.65
CA ASN A 276 0.48 -36.46 -4.78
C ASN A 276 0.67 -34.97 -4.42
N ILE A 277 1.77 -34.61 -3.74
CA ILE A 277 2.12 -33.22 -3.43
C ILE A 277 2.43 -32.42 -4.70
N SER A 278 2.96 -33.05 -5.75
CA SER A 278 3.27 -32.39 -7.03
C SER A 278 2.04 -31.86 -7.79
N ASN A 279 0.83 -32.34 -7.44
CA ASN A 279 -0.41 -31.93 -8.09
C ASN A 279 -1.02 -30.66 -7.47
N TYR A 280 -0.51 -30.18 -6.33
CA TYR A 280 -1.04 -28.99 -5.67
C TYR A 280 -0.19 -27.78 -6.04
N SER A 281 -0.82 -26.76 -6.62
CA SER A 281 -0.19 -25.46 -6.90
C SER A 281 -0.21 -24.54 -5.69
N THR A 282 -1.18 -24.70 -4.77
CA THR A 282 -1.30 -23.85 -3.57
C THR A 282 -1.61 -24.66 -2.31
N LEU A 283 -1.28 -24.10 -1.14
CA LEU A 283 -1.47 -24.74 0.18
C LEU A 283 -2.96 -24.92 0.53
N ASN A 284 -3.81 -24.04 0.00
CA ASN A 284 -5.27 -24.12 0.20
C ASN A 284 -5.86 -25.38 -0.45
N ASP A 285 -5.19 -25.92 -1.46
CA ASP A 285 -5.62 -27.15 -2.15
C ASP A 285 -5.17 -28.41 -1.40
N VAL A 286 -4.15 -28.29 -0.55
CA VAL A 286 -3.61 -29.42 0.25
C VAL A 286 -4.48 -29.64 1.48
N SER A 287 -5.62 -30.30 1.28
CA SER A 287 -6.46 -30.79 2.38
C SER A 287 -5.89 -32.05 3.03
N HIS A 288 -5.16 -32.86 2.25
CA HIS A 288 -4.65 -34.17 2.66
C HIS A 288 -3.21 -34.37 2.18
N ILE A 289 -2.38 -35.00 3.02
CA ILE A 289 -1.04 -35.47 2.68
C ILE A 289 -1.12 -36.98 2.44
N GLY A 290 -0.60 -37.45 1.32
CA GLY A 290 -0.42 -38.89 1.09
C GLY A 290 0.90 -39.36 1.68
N LEU A 291 0.89 -40.45 2.42
CA LEU A 291 2.07 -41.05 3.02
C LEU A 291 2.13 -42.53 2.67
N LYS A 292 3.22 -42.97 2.03
CA LYS A 292 3.57 -44.38 1.89
C LYS A 292 4.06 -44.86 3.26
N LEU A 293 3.21 -45.61 3.94
CA LEU A 293 3.38 -45.94 5.35
C LEU A 293 4.41 -47.06 5.53
N ALA A 294 5.36 -46.83 6.43
CA ALA A 294 6.29 -47.85 6.90
C ALA A 294 5.91 -48.32 8.31
N TYR A 295 5.56 -47.39 9.21
CA TYR A 295 5.20 -47.70 10.59
C TYR A 295 4.08 -46.81 11.11
N GLN A 296 3.27 -47.35 12.03
CA GLN A 296 2.31 -46.59 12.82
C GLN A 296 2.52 -46.86 14.31
N CYS A 297 2.57 -45.81 15.10
CA CYS A 297 2.72 -45.87 16.55
C CYS A 297 1.61 -45.08 17.24
N ILE A 298 1.20 -45.50 18.43
CA ILE A 298 0.27 -44.75 19.30
C ILE A 298 1.02 -44.33 20.57
N TYR A 299 0.99 -43.03 20.89
CA TYR A 299 1.69 -42.46 22.04
C TYR A 299 0.74 -42.10 23.20
N GLU A 300 1.11 -42.44 24.44
CA GLU A 300 0.38 -42.06 25.66
C GLU A 300 1.04 -40.86 26.36
N ARG A 301 0.24 -39.88 26.82
CA ARG A 301 0.74 -38.54 27.22
C ARG A 301 1.60 -38.51 28.48
N ASP A 302 1.46 -39.49 29.38
CA ASP A 302 2.01 -39.37 30.74
C ASP A 302 3.31 -40.18 30.95
N GLN A 303 3.69 -41.00 29.97
CA GLN A 303 4.99 -41.68 29.93
C GLN A 303 5.44 -41.76 28.47
N ILE A 304 6.72 -41.53 28.21
CA ILE A 304 7.33 -41.70 26.87
C ILE A 304 7.33 -43.19 26.50
N LYS A 305 6.14 -43.76 26.23
CA LYS A 305 5.93 -45.16 25.93
C LYS A 305 5.04 -45.27 24.70
N ILE A 306 5.50 -46.06 23.74
CA ILE A 306 4.72 -46.45 22.58
C ILE A 306 3.75 -47.53 23.06
N ALA A 307 2.46 -47.22 23.09
CA ALA A 307 1.42 -48.12 23.57
C ALA A 307 1.16 -49.25 22.56
N GLN A 308 1.19 -48.93 21.27
CA GLN A 308 0.97 -49.87 20.17
C GLN A 308 1.88 -49.53 18.99
N TYR A 309 2.39 -50.56 18.33
CA TYR A 309 3.31 -50.45 17.21
C TYR A 309 2.88 -51.42 16.10
N TYR A 310 2.76 -50.89 14.89
CA TYR A 310 2.45 -51.65 13.69
C TYR A 310 3.53 -51.44 12.64
N ASP A 311 4.15 -52.55 12.21
CA ASP A 311 5.16 -52.58 11.16
C ASP A 311 4.50 -52.95 9.83
N PHE A 312 4.59 -52.04 8.88
CA PHE A 312 4.09 -52.21 7.51
C PHE A 312 5.22 -52.27 6.48
N SER A 313 6.49 -52.32 6.90
CA SER A 313 7.65 -52.34 6.00
C SER A 313 7.65 -53.53 5.03
N ALA A 314 7.10 -54.68 5.46
CA ALA A 314 6.94 -55.87 4.63
C ALA A 314 5.69 -55.84 3.73
N SER A 315 4.74 -54.94 3.99
CA SER A 315 3.50 -54.82 3.25
C SER A 315 3.74 -53.96 2.01
N LYS A 316 3.58 -54.54 0.82
CA LYS A 316 3.71 -53.77 -0.43
C LYS A 316 2.59 -52.73 -0.53
N ASP A 317 3.00 -51.47 -0.68
CA ASP A 317 2.19 -50.33 -1.14
C ASP A 317 0.98 -49.95 -0.26
N LEU A 318 1.20 -49.85 1.05
CA LEU A 318 0.24 -49.22 1.96
C LEU A 318 0.36 -47.69 1.90
N TYR A 319 -0.68 -47.03 1.42
CA TYR A 319 -0.80 -45.56 1.42
C TYR A 319 -1.87 -45.13 2.42
N THR A 320 -1.56 -44.09 3.19
CA THR A 320 -2.52 -43.42 4.06
C THR A 320 -2.67 -41.95 3.67
N HIS A 321 -3.89 -41.44 3.76
CA HIS A 321 -4.20 -40.03 3.54
C HIS A 321 -4.43 -39.37 4.89
N LEU A 322 -3.54 -38.44 5.27
CA LEU A 322 -3.59 -37.72 6.53
C LEU A 322 -4.17 -36.32 6.30
N SER A 323 -5.21 -35.96 7.04
CA SER A 323 -5.78 -34.61 7.01
C SER A 323 -4.82 -33.62 7.66
N LEU A 324 -4.42 -32.57 6.93
CA LEU A 324 -3.52 -31.52 7.46
C LEU A 324 -4.10 -30.79 8.67
N ARG A 325 -5.43 -30.77 8.84
CA ARG A 325 -6.09 -30.15 10.01
C ARG A 325 -5.85 -30.92 11.31
N GLU A 326 -5.61 -32.22 11.19
CA GLU A 326 -5.42 -33.16 12.31
C GLU A 326 -3.93 -33.41 12.59
N VAL A 327 -3.03 -32.92 11.74
CA VAL A 327 -1.59 -32.95 11.98
C VAL A 327 -1.23 -31.94 13.08
N GLU A 328 -0.42 -32.38 14.03
CA GLU A 328 0.19 -31.57 15.09
C GLU A 328 1.61 -31.15 14.68
N SER A 329 2.43 -32.09 14.21
CA SER A 329 3.75 -31.74 13.68
C SER A 329 4.26 -32.72 12.65
N ILE A 330 5.10 -32.24 11.74
CA ILE A 330 5.79 -33.04 10.75
C ILE A 330 7.29 -32.96 11.06
N TRP A 331 7.98 -34.09 11.04
CA TRP A 331 9.42 -34.17 11.24
C TRP A 331 10.05 -34.96 10.12
N PHE A 332 11.28 -34.65 9.76
CA PHE A 332 11.98 -35.35 8.69
C PHE A 332 13.45 -35.56 9.04
N ARG A 333 14.06 -36.54 8.37
CA ARG A 333 15.48 -36.86 8.49
C ARG A 333 16.16 -36.69 7.12
N THR A 334 17.37 -36.15 7.11
CA THR A 334 18.14 -35.88 5.89
C THR A 334 18.93 -37.08 5.39
N LYS A 335 19.19 -38.08 6.25
CA LYS A 335 19.89 -39.32 5.92
C LYS A 335 18.91 -40.50 5.72
N PRO A 336 18.88 -41.10 4.52
CA PRO A 336 18.05 -42.26 4.23
C PRO A 336 18.76 -43.55 4.67
N GLU A 337 18.68 -43.90 5.95
CA GLU A 337 19.04 -45.24 6.41
C GLU A 337 17.75 -46.00 6.66
N ASP A 338 17.61 -47.22 6.10
CA ASP A 338 16.40 -48.05 6.20
C ASP A 338 16.19 -48.66 7.61
N ILE A 339 17.13 -48.43 8.52
CA ILE A 339 17.15 -49.04 9.85
C ILE A 339 16.51 -48.06 10.85
N TRP A 340 15.20 -48.21 11.02
CA TRP A 340 14.38 -47.47 12.00
C TRP A 340 14.38 -48.13 13.39
N LEU A 341 14.99 -49.31 13.50
CA LEU A 341 14.88 -50.23 14.62
C LEU A 341 16.26 -50.63 15.13
N GLN A 342 16.49 -50.49 16.44
CA GLN A 342 17.60 -51.13 17.14
C GLN A 342 17.03 -52.17 18.10
N GLY A 343 17.27 -53.46 17.84
CA GLY A 343 16.94 -54.51 18.80
C GLY A 343 15.45 -54.77 19.06
N LYS A 344 14.60 -54.69 18.03
CA LYS A 344 13.15 -55.03 18.04
C LYS A 344 12.19 -54.09 18.79
N SER A 345 12.67 -52.96 19.32
CA SER A 345 11.78 -51.94 19.89
C SER A 345 12.22 -50.54 19.51
N VAL A 346 11.26 -49.63 19.42
CA VAL A 346 11.47 -48.21 19.21
C VAL A 346 11.05 -47.51 20.49
N SER A 347 11.91 -46.70 21.11
CA SER A 347 11.49 -45.78 22.17
C SER A 347 11.07 -44.45 21.55
N ALA A 348 10.10 -43.74 22.14
CA ALA A 348 9.67 -42.46 21.58
C ALA A 348 10.81 -41.42 21.60
N GLU A 349 11.64 -41.42 22.65
CA GLU A 349 12.87 -40.62 22.70
C GLU A 349 13.85 -40.91 21.56
N MET A 350 13.94 -42.16 21.11
CA MET A 350 14.79 -42.53 19.99
C MET A 350 14.22 -42.01 18.67
N LEU A 351 12.89 -42.06 18.47
CA LEU A 351 12.25 -41.49 17.28
C LEU A 351 12.52 -39.99 17.16
N PHE A 352 12.35 -39.23 18.23
CA PHE A 352 12.65 -37.80 18.23
C PHE A 352 14.14 -37.51 18.00
N LYS A 353 15.05 -38.39 18.46
CA LYS A 353 16.49 -38.27 18.16
C LYS A 353 16.84 -38.60 16.70
N ILE A 354 16.11 -39.50 16.07
CA ILE A 354 16.33 -39.91 14.67
C ILE A 354 15.78 -38.85 13.70
N PHE A 355 14.63 -38.25 14.03
CA PHE A 355 14.00 -37.21 13.22
C PHE A 355 14.44 -35.82 13.71
N GLU A 356 15.60 -35.39 13.22
CA GLU A 356 16.33 -34.21 13.70
C GLU A 356 15.66 -32.87 13.31
N HIS A 357 14.82 -32.84 12.28
CA HIS A 357 14.27 -31.60 11.75
C HIS A 357 12.74 -31.56 11.83
N ARG A 358 12.20 -30.60 12.61
CA ARG A 358 10.77 -30.28 12.62
C ARG A 358 10.42 -29.38 11.43
N LEU A 359 9.45 -29.81 10.64
CA LEU A 359 8.66 -28.94 9.78
C LEU A 359 7.69 -28.19 10.68
N VAL A 360 8.03 -26.93 10.96
CA VAL A 360 7.20 -26.07 11.79
C VAL A 360 6.05 -25.54 10.92
N ASP A 361 4.82 -25.89 11.26
CA ASP A 361 3.61 -25.23 10.81
C ASP A 361 3.28 -24.16 11.87
N HIS A 362 3.57 -22.89 11.57
CA HIS A 362 3.50 -21.80 12.54
C HIS A 362 2.06 -21.40 12.94
N ARG A 363 1.03 -22.11 12.46
CA ARG A 363 -0.34 -22.00 12.98
C ARG A 363 -0.45 -22.28 14.50
N GLU A 364 0.53 -22.94 15.10
CA GLU A 364 0.59 -23.16 16.56
C GLU A 364 0.99 -21.91 17.37
N LEU A 365 1.67 -20.92 16.78
CA LEU A 365 2.15 -19.74 17.53
C LEU A 365 1.07 -18.70 17.85
N VAL A 366 -0.09 -18.78 17.22
CA VAL A 366 -1.18 -17.81 17.42
C VAL A 366 -2.03 -18.16 18.66
N ILE A 367 -1.98 -19.41 19.15
CA ILE A 367 -2.86 -19.86 20.24
C ILE A 367 -2.24 -19.59 21.64
N ASP A 368 -0.91 -19.52 21.77
CA ASP A 368 -0.28 -19.38 23.10
C ASP A 368 -0.12 -17.92 23.59
N ASN A 369 -0.26 -16.92 22.72
CA ASN A 369 -0.07 -15.51 23.12
C ASN A 369 -1.29 -14.83 23.77
N GLU A 370 -2.45 -15.52 23.89
CA GLU A 370 -3.62 -15.00 24.61
C GLU A 370 -3.76 -15.54 26.05
N THR A 371 -2.86 -16.42 26.50
CA THR A 371 -2.98 -17.10 27.82
C THR A 371 -1.84 -16.86 28.81
N VAL A 372 -0.97 -15.88 28.57
CA VAL A 372 0.08 -15.48 29.53
C VAL A 372 0.14 -13.96 29.70
N MET A 373 -0.96 -13.36 30.16
CA MET A 373 -0.91 -12.10 30.91
C MET A 373 -2.07 -12.08 31.90
N THR A 374 -1.89 -12.76 33.03
CA THR A 374 -2.45 -12.37 34.33
C THR A 374 -1.90 -13.33 35.38
N VAL A 375 -1.40 -12.73 36.46
CA VAL A 375 -1.06 -13.27 37.79
C VAL A 375 0.42 -13.04 38.18
N VAL A 376 0.57 -12.33 39.31
CA VAL A 376 1.74 -11.98 40.15
C VAL A 376 2.48 -10.69 39.75
N ASP A 377 2.67 -9.67 40.59
CA ASP A 377 2.09 -9.16 41.86
C ASP A 377 2.77 -7.77 42.05
N GLU A 378 1.97 -6.74 42.34
CA GLU A 378 2.16 -5.76 43.44
C GLU A 378 0.87 -4.94 43.59
#